data_AF-A0ABD3JRT5-F1
#
_entry.id   AF-A0ABD3JRT5-F1
#
_cell.length_a   1.000
_cell.length_b   1.000
_cell.length_c   1.000
_cell.angle_alpha   90.00
_cell.angle_beta   90.00
_cell.angle_gamma   90.00
#
_symmetry.space_group_name_H-M   'P 1'
#
loop_
_entity.id
_entity.type
_entity.pdbx_description
1 polymer ?
#
loop_
_entity_poly.entity_id
_entity_poly.type
_entity_poly.pdbx_seq_one_letter_code
_entity_poly.pdbx_strand_id
1 'polypeptide(L)'
;MMEEEGGAALARMEGRASIDGEPKTLSFHQIKLAREAALYVVNTCTVEEALRIFTEGLEPVICRGNGLNLQEEPNDDDGNELQLPSRRDAVSAPF
;
A
#
# COMPACT_ATOMS: atom_id res chain seq x y z
N MET A 1 -27.48 5.29 49.87
CA MET A 1 -26.76 4.11 49.35
C MET A 1 -26.48 4.45 47.90
N MET A 2 -25.23 4.78 47.59
CA MET A 2 -24.80 5.21 46.25
C MET A 2 -24.32 3.98 45.46
N GLU A 3 -24.90 3.82 44.27
CA GLU A 3 -24.32 3.43 42.99
C GLU A 3 -23.23 2.33 42.97
N GLU A 4 -23.49 1.20 42.29
CA GLU A 4 -22.46 0.51 41.50
C GLU A 4 -23.10 -0.26 40.34
N GLU A 5 -23.37 0.46 39.25
CA GLU A 5 -23.65 -0.09 37.92
C GLU A 5 -22.38 0.09 37.08
N GLY A 6 -21.81 -1.00 36.55
CA GLY A 6 -20.65 -0.86 35.65
C GLY A 6 -19.79 -2.09 35.35
N GLY A 7 -19.99 -3.23 36.01
CA GLY A 7 -19.09 -4.39 35.86
C GLY A 7 -19.20 -5.20 34.56
N ALA A 8 -20.32 -5.13 33.83
CA ALA A 8 -20.60 -6.06 32.73
C ALA A 8 -20.19 -5.55 31.33
N ALA A 9 -19.99 -4.24 31.15
CA ALA A 9 -19.68 -3.65 29.85
C ALA A 9 -18.18 -3.73 29.48
N LEU A 10 -17.29 -3.82 30.48
CA LEU A 10 -15.83 -3.87 30.28
C LEU A 10 -15.33 -5.23 29.75
N ALA A 11 -16.09 -6.31 29.94
CA ALA A 11 -15.69 -7.66 29.54
C ALA A 11 -15.82 -7.95 28.02
N ARG A 12 -16.40 -7.03 27.23
CA ARG A 12 -16.70 -7.25 25.81
C ARG A 12 -15.82 -6.47 24.84
N MET A 13 -14.93 -5.62 25.34
CA MET A 13 -13.94 -4.93 24.52
C MET A 13 -12.64 -5.73 24.52
N GLU A 14 -12.68 -6.94 23.97
CA GLU A 14 -11.47 -7.67 23.60
C GLU A 14 -10.86 -6.92 22.39
N GLY A 15 -10.12 -5.86 22.71
CA GLY A 15 -9.47 -5.02 21.71
C GLY A 15 -8.42 -5.83 20.98
N ARG A 16 -8.74 -6.33 19.78
CA ARG A 16 -7.70 -6.81 18.87
C ARG A 16 -6.76 -5.65 18.60
N ALA A 17 -5.47 -5.85 18.78
CA ALA A 17 -4.49 -4.85 18.40
C ALA A 17 -4.62 -4.60 16.88
N SER A 18 -4.52 -3.34 16.43
CA SER A 18 -4.62 -3.04 14.98
C SER A 18 -3.63 -3.88 14.15
N ILE A 19 -2.47 -4.19 14.73
CA ILE A 19 -1.42 -5.01 14.12
C ILE A 19 -1.84 -6.44 13.78
N ASP A 20 -2.88 -6.99 14.42
CA ASP A 20 -3.30 -8.38 14.24
C ASP A 20 -4.12 -8.59 12.95
N GLY A 21 -4.67 -7.50 12.40
CA GLY A 21 -5.37 -7.50 11.10
C GLY A 21 -4.52 -7.01 9.94
N GLU A 22 -3.29 -6.56 10.19
CA GLU A 22 -2.42 -5.98 9.17
C GLU A 22 -1.66 -7.08 8.40
N PRO A 23 -1.45 -6.92 7.09
CA PRO A 23 -0.60 -7.82 6.33
C PRO A 23 0.83 -7.73 6.85
N LYS A 24 1.40 -8.87 7.23
CA LYS A 24 2.75 -8.92 7.76
C LYS A 24 3.75 -8.54 6.67
N THR A 25 4.61 -7.57 6.98
CA THR A 25 5.71 -7.20 6.07
C THR A 25 6.65 -8.40 5.89
N LEU A 26 7.11 -8.61 4.65
CA LEU A 26 8.09 -9.66 4.33
C LEU A 26 9.41 -9.43 5.07
N SER A 27 10.06 -10.50 5.50
CA SER A 27 11.43 -10.44 6.03
C SER A 27 12.42 -10.02 4.94
N PHE A 28 13.59 -9.51 5.33
CA PHE A 28 14.63 -9.10 4.37
C PHE A 28 15.03 -10.21 3.39
N HIS A 29 15.12 -11.45 3.86
CA HIS A 29 15.43 -12.59 3.00
C HIS A 29 14.31 -12.85 1.97
N GLN A 30 13.05 -12.80 2.40
CA GLN A 30 11.90 -12.94 1.50
C GLN A 30 11.84 -11.80 0.47
N ILE A 31 12.17 -10.57 0.86
CA ILE A 31 12.25 -9.43 -0.06
C ILE A 31 13.32 -9.68 -1.14
N LYS A 32 14.49 -10.19 -0.76
CA LYS A 32 15.54 -10.53 -1.72
C LYS A 32 15.09 -11.60 -2.72
N LEU A 33 14.52 -12.69 -2.22
CA LEU A 33 14.01 -13.77 -3.07
C LEU A 33 12.91 -13.28 -4.00
N ALA A 34 11.95 -12.50 -3.50
CA ALA A 34 10.88 -11.92 -4.32
C ALA A 34 11.44 -11.01 -5.42
N ARG A 35 12.47 -10.21 -5.12
CA ARG A 35 13.16 -9.36 -6.09
C ARG A 35 13.84 -10.19 -7.18
N GLU A 36 14.56 -11.24 -6.80
CA GLU A 36 15.25 -12.12 -7.76
C GLU A 36 14.24 -12.82 -8.68
N ALA A 37 13.14 -13.32 -8.12
CA ALA A 37 12.06 -13.92 -8.89
C ALA A 37 11.40 -12.92 -9.85
N ALA A 38 11.11 -11.70 -9.39
CA ALA A 38 10.55 -10.66 -10.24
C ALA A 38 11.51 -10.28 -11.38
N LEU A 39 12.82 -10.17 -11.09
CA LEU A 39 13.82 -9.88 -12.10
C LEU A 39 13.92 -10.99 -13.15
N TYR A 40 13.79 -12.26 -12.74
CA TYR A 40 13.76 -13.38 -13.67
C TYR A 40 12.58 -13.28 -14.65
N VAL A 41 11.38 -12.98 -14.16
CA VAL A 41 10.18 -12.79 -15.00
C VAL A 41 10.41 -11.66 -16.01
N VAL A 42 10.87 -10.49 -15.55
CA VAL A 42 11.11 -9.33 -16.42
C VAL A 42 12.15 -9.62 -17.51
N ASN A 43 13.18 -10.42 -17.21
CA ASN A 43 14.25 -10.70 -18.17
C ASN A 43 13.94 -11.83 -19.14
N THR A 44 12.97 -12.71 -18.83
CA THR A 44 12.72 -13.94 -19.59
C THR A 44 11.35 -14.00 -20.26
N CYS A 45 10.37 -13.24 -19.76
CA CYS A 45 9.01 -13.22 -20.27
C CYS A 45 8.79 -12.03 -21.23
N THR A 46 7.80 -12.15 -22.11
CA THR A 46 7.31 -10.99 -22.87
C THR A 46 6.55 -10.04 -21.93
N VAL A 47 6.31 -8.82 -22.39
CA VAL A 47 5.60 -7.80 -21.59
C VAL A 47 4.20 -8.29 -21.21
N GLU A 48 3.48 -8.89 -22.15
CA GLU A 48 2.10 -9.39 -21.94
C GLU A 48 2.06 -10.51 -20.91
N GLU A 49 3.05 -11.41 -20.98
CA GLU A 49 3.20 -12.53 -20.05
C GLU A 49 3.55 -12.03 -18.64
N ALA A 50 4.51 -11.10 -18.55
CA ALA A 50 4.90 -10.50 -17.28
C ALA A 50 3.72 -9.75 -16.64
N LEU A 51 2.96 -8.98 -17.42
CA LEU A 51 1.76 -8.30 -16.94
C LEU A 51 0.74 -9.29 -16.39
N ARG A 52 0.48 -10.40 -17.09
CA ARG A 52 -0.40 -11.44 -16.59
C ARG A 52 0.10 -11.97 -15.25
N ILE A 53 1.37 -12.37 -15.15
CA ILE A 53 1.96 -12.90 -13.90
C ILE A 53 1.82 -11.90 -12.73
N PHE A 54 2.09 -10.61 -12.94
CA PHE A 54 2.08 -9.62 -11.86
C PHE A 54 0.68 -9.14 -11.47
N THR A 55 -0.32 -9.30 -12.34
CA THR A 55 -1.68 -8.79 -12.11
C THR A 55 -2.72 -9.88 -11.88
N GLU A 56 -2.37 -11.15 -12.09
CA GLU A 56 -3.26 -12.27 -11.89
C GLU A 56 -3.76 -12.32 -10.44
N GLY A 57 -5.10 -12.31 -10.28
CA GLY A 57 -5.76 -12.36 -8.97
C GLY A 57 -5.79 -11.04 -8.20
N LEU A 58 -5.28 -9.93 -8.76
CA LEU A 58 -5.45 -8.61 -8.15
C LEU A 58 -6.85 -8.06 -8.45
N GLU A 59 -7.55 -7.61 -7.40
CA GLU A 59 -8.77 -6.83 -7.56
C GLU A 59 -8.41 -5.34 -7.69
N PRO A 60 -8.94 -4.63 -8.71
CA PRO A 60 -8.70 -3.19 -8.83
C PRO A 60 -9.33 -2.47 -7.64
N VAL A 61 -8.55 -1.61 -6.99
CA VAL A 61 -9.07 -0.75 -5.93
C VAL A 61 -9.93 0.33 -6.58
N ILE A 62 -11.26 0.20 -6.45
CA ILE A 62 -12.19 1.23 -6.90
C ILE A 62 -12.08 2.42 -5.94
N CYS A 63 -11.24 3.39 -6.28
CA CYS A 63 -11.21 4.68 -5.60
C CYS A 63 -12.54 5.40 -5.85
N ARG A 64 -13.49 5.33 -4.91
CA ARG A 64 -14.65 6.23 -4.89
C ARG A 64 -14.21 7.61 -4.41
N GLY A 65 -13.57 8.36 -5.30
CA GLY A 65 -13.17 9.74 -5.08
C GLY A 65 -13.37 10.54 -6.36
N ASN A 66 -14.12 11.64 -6.26
CA ASN A 66 -14.47 12.51 -7.38
C ASN A 66 -13.26 12.87 -8.25
N GLY A 67 -13.27 12.43 -9.50
CA GLY A 67 -12.65 13.15 -10.61
C GLY A 67 -11.13 13.33 -10.59
N LEU A 68 -10.34 12.35 -10.14
CA LEU A 68 -8.99 12.23 -10.69
C LEU A 68 -9.12 11.54 -12.06
N ASN A 69 -9.45 12.35 -13.06
CA ASN A 69 -9.34 11.99 -14.46
C ASN A 69 -7.87 11.64 -14.69
N LEU A 70 -7.52 10.35 -14.63
CA LEU A 70 -6.23 9.87 -15.09
C LEU A 70 -6.28 9.92 -16.61
N GLN A 71 -6.26 11.14 -17.13
CA GLN A 71 -6.14 11.41 -18.54
C GLN A 71 -4.71 10.99 -18.88
N GLU A 72 -4.58 9.86 -19.56
CA GLU A 72 -3.34 9.45 -20.22
C GLU A 72 -3.07 10.50 -21.32
N GLU A 73 -2.51 11.64 -20.92
CA GLU A 73 -2.04 12.67 -21.84
C GLU A 73 -0.86 12.06 -22.61
N PRO A 74 -0.88 12.03 -23.95
CA PRO A 74 0.25 11.56 -24.74
C PRO A 74 1.40 12.57 -24.56
N ASN A 75 2.37 12.23 -23.71
CA ASN A 75 3.59 13.01 -23.56
C ASN A 75 4.54 12.69 -24.72
N ASP A 76 4.38 13.43 -25.81
CA ASP A 76 5.46 13.72 -26.76
C ASP A 76 6.23 14.94 -26.23
N ASP A 77 7.03 14.79 -25.16
CA ASP A 77 7.91 15.86 -24.70
C ASP A 77 9.26 15.31 -24.21
N ASP A 78 10.30 15.80 -24.86
CA ASP A 78 11.70 15.49 -24.70
C ASP A 78 12.23 16.19 -23.43
N GLY A 79 12.62 15.40 -22.42
CA GLY A 79 13.55 15.85 -21.38
C GLY A 79 12.96 16.34 -20.04
N ASN A 80 13.26 15.55 -19.00
CA ASN A 80 13.64 16.05 -17.67
C ASN A 80 12.60 16.84 -16.83
N GLU A 81 11.88 16.13 -15.95
CA GLU A 81 11.86 16.27 -14.49
C GLU A 81 10.52 15.76 -13.92
N LEU A 82 10.57 14.62 -13.23
CA LEU A 82 9.48 14.16 -12.38
C LEU A 82 9.32 15.18 -11.25
N GLN A 83 8.34 16.09 -11.39
CA GLN A 83 7.96 17.04 -10.35
C GLN A 83 7.35 16.27 -9.18
N LEU A 84 8.22 15.69 -8.36
CA LEU A 84 7.85 15.09 -7.07
C LEU A 84 7.23 16.19 -6.20
N PRO A 85 6.15 15.90 -5.45
CA PRO A 85 5.65 16.86 -4.47
C PRO A 85 6.78 17.20 -3.49
N SER A 86 7.05 18.50 -3.37
CA SER A 86 8.13 19.07 -2.55
C SER A 86 8.24 18.35 -1.20
N ARG A 87 9.45 17.87 -0.87
CA ARG A 87 9.78 17.21 0.40
C ARG A 87 9.25 18.07 1.55
N ARG A 88 8.17 17.64 2.19
CA ARG A 88 7.74 18.24 3.45
C ARG A 88 8.82 17.93 4.48
N ASP A 89 9.51 18.98 4.92
CA ASP A 89 10.57 18.90 5.90
C ASP A 89 10.03 18.36 7.22
N ALA A 90 10.47 17.16 7.61
CA ALA A 90 10.03 16.50 8.84
C ALA A 90 10.50 17.23 10.11
N VAL A 91 11.36 18.24 9.96
CA VAL A 91 11.95 19.01 11.06
C VAL A 91 10.92 19.92 11.77
N SER A 92 9.73 20.13 11.18
CA SER A 92 8.68 20.98 11.79
C SER A 92 7.56 20.22 12.52
N ALA A 93 7.67 18.92 12.73
CA ALA A 93 6.66 18.19 13.50
C ALA A 93 6.85 18.41 15.01
N PRO A 94 5.82 18.85 15.76
CA PRO A 94 5.91 18.98 17.22
C PRO A 94 6.03 17.61 17.90
N PHE A 95 6.74 17.58 19.03
CA PHE A 95 6.79 16.44 19.96
C PHE A 95 5.55 16.41 20.87
#